data_AF-A0A3M1ZN49-F1
#
_entry.id   AF-A0A3M1ZN49-F1
#
_cell.length_a   1.000
_cell.length_b   1.000
_cell.length_c   1.000
_cell.angle_alpha   90.00
_cell.angle_beta   90.00
_cell.angle_gamma   90.00
#
_symmetry.space_group_name_H-M   'P 1'
#
loop_
_entity.id
_entity.type
_entity.pdbx_description
1 polymer ?
#
loop_
_entity_poly.entity_id
_entity_poly.type
_entity_poly.pdbx_seq_one_letter_code
_entity_poly.pdbx_strand_id
1 'polypeptide(L)'
;MIPVILLTSGRTQYAVRTVKALRQHLTPEPVFFVMDCSRNEKHWQTLRPYLANVGRYLFFLDKTSYGHMANTGWREVQKNGYDWALFLEDDWELCEPLDLSFAGTLMSRSDVSMLRLGHLPVGQAGEAVGIDGRMYLRLFPNDYVFSGNPHLKGTRFFNTYGQYLKGLNPGDTELAMDRGVKAVYQYDILWPLFIGDRFIFQHIGTEKSY
;
A
#
# COMPACT_ATOMS: atom_id res chain seq x y z
N MET A 1 12.68 -6.21 -7.06
CA MET A 1 12.37 -6.00 -5.62
C MET A 1 11.31 -4.92 -5.51
N ILE A 2 10.35 -5.06 -4.60
CA ILE A 2 9.28 -4.07 -4.37
C ILE A 2 9.42 -3.53 -2.94
N PRO A 3 9.73 -2.23 -2.74
CA PRO A 3 9.79 -1.63 -1.42
C PRO A 3 8.41 -1.45 -0.80
N VAL A 4 8.37 -1.35 0.52
CA VAL A 4 7.18 -1.05 1.31
C VAL A 4 7.24 0.40 1.78
N ILE A 5 6.22 1.20 1.43
CA ILE A 5 5.96 2.50 2.04
C ILE A 5 5.04 2.26 3.24
N LEU A 6 5.59 2.39 4.45
CA LEU A 6 4.84 2.26 5.69
C LEU A 6 4.45 3.66 6.20
N LEU A 7 3.16 3.91 6.30
CA LEU A 7 2.59 5.16 6.83
C LEU A 7 2.20 4.93 8.30
N THR A 8 2.74 5.72 9.22
CA THR A 8 2.49 5.56 10.67
C THR A 8 2.27 6.90 11.37
N SER A 9 1.44 6.88 12.40
CA SER A 9 1.12 8.04 13.24
C SER A 9 1.23 7.73 14.74
N GLY A 10 2.20 6.92 15.13
CA GLY A 10 2.53 6.67 16.54
C GLY A 10 1.74 5.52 17.17
N ARG A 11 1.05 4.71 16.37
CA ARG A 11 0.34 3.52 16.85
C ARG A 11 1.32 2.35 16.95
N THR A 12 2.28 2.49 17.87
CA THR A 12 3.49 1.65 17.96
C THR A 12 3.21 0.15 17.95
N GLN A 13 2.19 -0.31 18.68
CA GLN A 13 1.87 -1.73 18.74
C GLN A 13 1.42 -2.30 17.41
N TYR A 14 0.53 -1.59 16.70
CA TYR A 14 0.12 -2.01 15.36
C TYR A 14 1.30 -1.95 14.40
N ALA A 15 2.09 -0.87 14.41
CA ALA A 15 3.25 -0.74 13.52
C ALA A 15 4.24 -1.90 13.68
N VAL A 16 4.51 -2.30 14.94
CA VAL A 16 5.39 -3.45 15.22
C VAL A 16 4.78 -4.76 14.71
N ARG A 17 3.47 -4.99 14.91
CA ARG A 17 2.79 -6.20 14.40
C ARG A 17 2.83 -6.24 12.87
N THR A 18 2.45 -5.16 12.22
CA THR A 18 2.50 -4.98 10.77
C THR A 18 3.91 -5.29 10.22
N VAL A 19 4.96 -4.68 10.76
CA VAL A 19 6.35 -4.92 10.30
C VAL A 19 6.80 -6.36 10.55
N LYS A 20 6.50 -6.94 11.72
CA LYS A 20 6.85 -8.34 12.02
C LYS A 20 6.17 -9.30 11.06
N ALA A 21 4.87 -9.12 10.84
CA ALA A 21 4.08 -9.96 9.95
C ALA A 21 4.60 -9.89 8.52
N LEU A 22 4.89 -8.68 8.01
CA LEU A 22 5.52 -8.53 6.70
C LEU A 22 6.87 -9.24 6.61
N ARG A 23 7.74 -9.14 7.62
CA ARG A 23 9.04 -9.83 7.57
C ARG A 23 8.92 -11.34 7.64
N GLN A 24 7.93 -11.85 8.35
CA GLN A 24 7.69 -13.28 8.49
C GLN A 24 7.07 -13.88 7.22
N HIS A 25 6.21 -13.13 6.54
CA HIS A 25 5.34 -13.68 5.50
C HIS A 25 5.58 -13.11 4.10
N LEU A 26 6.19 -11.93 3.95
CA LEU A 26 6.43 -11.33 2.64
C LEU A 26 7.77 -11.80 2.05
N THR A 27 7.71 -12.31 0.82
CA THR A 27 8.89 -12.67 0.03
C THR A 27 8.91 -11.84 -1.27
N PRO A 28 10.07 -11.35 -1.73
CA PRO A 28 11.35 -11.31 -1.03
C PRO A 28 11.29 -10.43 0.23
N GLU A 29 12.32 -10.51 1.10
CA GLU A 29 12.38 -9.69 2.31
C GLU A 29 12.19 -8.19 1.96
N PRO A 30 11.27 -7.48 2.64
CA PRO A 30 10.93 -6.11 2.29
C PRO A 30 12.05 -5.10 2.59
N VAL A 31 12.17 -4.10 1.73
CA VAL A 31 12.90 -2.86 2.01
C VAL A 31 11.88 -1.79 2.43
N PHE A 32 12.06 -1.22 3.61
CA PHE A 32 11.09 -0.26 4.17
C PHE A 32 11.46 1.19 3.87
N PHE A 33 10.45 1.97 3.49
CA PHE A 33 10.40 3.42 3.43
C PHE A 33 9.34 3.89 4.43
N VAL A 34 9.75 4.23 5.66
CA VAL A 34 8.80 4.56 6.73
C VAL A 34 8.58 6.06 6.81
N MET A 35 7.31 6.45 6.74
CA MET A 35 6.84 7.83 6.87
C MET A 35 6.10 7.96 8.19
N ASP A 36 6.72 8.62 9.16
CA ASP A 36 6.22 8.73 10.53
C ASP A 36 5.87 10.18 10.90
N CYS A 37 4.61 10.43 11.26
CA CYS A 37 4.11 11.73 11.74
C CYS A 37 3.77 11.75 13.24
N SER A 38 4.17 10.74 14.00
CA SER A 38 3.85 10.57 15.42
C SER A 38 4.40 11.66 16.33
N ARG A 39 5.47 12.35 15.91
CA ARG A 39 6.28 13.23 16.76
C ARG A 39 6.77 12.54 18.04
N ASN A 40 6.87 11.21 18.03
CA ASN A 40 7.22 10.40 19.20
C ASN A 40 8.50 9.61 18.93
N GLU A 41 9.63 10.07 19.47
CA GLU A 41 10.91 9.38 19.27
C GLU A 41 10.89 7.94 19.78
N LYS A 42 10.14 7.64 20.84
CA LYS A 42 9.99 6.27 21.37
C LYS A 42 9.31 5.34 20.35
N HIS A 43 8.43 5.87 19.48
CA HIS A 43 7.81 5.10 18.41
C HIS A 43 8.89 4.56 17.46
N TRP A 44 9.74 5.45 16.94
CA TRP A 44 10.88 5.07 16.10
C TRP A 44 11.81 4.09 16.80
N GLN A 45 12.23 4.41 18.03
CA GLN A 45 13.16 3.56 18.79
C GLN A 45 12.62 2.14 18.98
N THR A 46 11.30 2.00 19.14
CA THR A 46 10.62 0.70 19.27
C THR A 46 10.52 -0.03 17.93
N LEU A 47 10.31 0.69 16.83
CA LEU A 47 10.12 0.09 15.51
C LEU A 47 11.45 -0.30 14.83
N ARG A 48 12.51 0.50 15.04
CA ARG A 48 13.84 0.34 14.41
C ARG A 48 14.40 -1.08 14.45
N PRO A 49 14.36 -1.84 15.56
CA PRO A 49 14.92 -3.19 15.62
C PRO A 49 14.23 -4.18 14.67
N TYR A 50 12.97 -3.92 14.30
CA TYR A 50 12.19 -4.80 13.42
C TYR A 50 12.38 -4.45 11.95
N LEU A 51 12.76 -3.23 11.64
CA LEU A 51 13.03 -2.77 10.28
C LEU A 51 14.47 -3.13 9.87
N ALA A 52 14.79 -4.41 9.69
CA ALA A 52 16.02 -4.76 8.98
C ALA A 52 15.94 -4.27 7.53
N ASN A 53 17.08 -3.98 6.89
CA ASN A 53 17.14 -3.50 5.50
C ASN A 53 16.29 -2.23 5.26
N VAL A 54 16.39 -1.23 6.15
CA VAL A 54 15.76 0.08 5.94
C VAL A 54 16.32 0.73 4.70
N GLY A 55 15.48 0.90 3.67
CA GLY A 55 15.83 1.73 2.52
C GLY A 55 15.90 3.19 2.94
N ARG A 56 14.87 3.67 3.65
CA ARG A 56 14.88 5.01 4.26
C ARG A 56 13.89 5.12 5.43
N TYR A 57 14.27 5.85 6.48
CA TYR A 57 13.34 6.30 7.52
C TYR A 57 13.21 7.82 7.44
N LEU A 58 11.99 8.33 7.28
CA LEU A 58 11.70 9.76 7.32
C LEU A 58 10.74 10.07 8.46
N PHE A 59 11.21 10.92 9.36
CA PHE A 59 10.45 11.43 10.48
C PHE A 59 9.97 12.84 10.17
N PHE A 60 8.65 13.05 10.23
CA PHE A 60 8.06 14.37 10.07
C PHE A 60 7.80 14.97 11.45
N LEU A 61 8.57 16.01 11.77
CA LEU A 61 8.40 16.77 13.01
C LEU A 61 7.09 17.55 13.06
N ASP A 62 6.41 17.72 11.91
CA ASP A 62 5.13 18.41 11.82
C ASP A 62 3.92 17.50 11.64
N LYS A 63 2.76 17.94 12.15
CA LYS A 63 1.46 17.32 11.84
C LYS A 63 1.28 17.41 10.34
N THR A 64 1.60 16.33 9.66
CA THR A 64 1.56 16.22 8.20
C THR A 64 0.36 15.37 7.83
N SER A 65 -0.41 15.80 6.83
CA SER A 65 -1.56 15.05 6.31
C SER A 65 -1.11 13.72 5.71
N TYR A 66 -2.01 12.72 5.70
CA TYR A 66 -1.80 11.44 5.01
C TYR A 66 -1.19 11.61 3.62
N GLY A 67 -1.78 12.49 2.79
CA GLY A 67 -1.29 12.74 1.43
C GLY A 67 0.13 13.30 1.37
N HIS A 68 0.59 14.04 2.40
CA HIS A 68 1.97 14.50 2.44
C HIS A 68 2.94 13.33 2.67
N MET A 69 2.63 12.45 3.63
CA MET A 69 3.44 11.27 3.92
C MET A 69 3.48 10.32 2.71
N ALA A 70 2.33 9.96 2.16
CA ALA A 70 2.24 9.03 1.03
C ALA A 70 2.99 9.54 -0.21
N ASN A 71 2.84 10.82 -0.57
CA ASN A 71 3.58 11.42 -1.67
C ASN A 71 5.09 11.51 -1.40
N THR A 72 5.50 11.73 -0.15
CA THR A 72 6.92 11.79 0.20
C THR A 72 7.55 10.41 0.17
N GLY A 73 6.89 9.40 0.73
CA GLY A 73 7.31 7.99 0.61
C GLY A 73 7.45 7.57 -0.85
N TRP A 74 6.49 7.93 -1.70
CA TRP A 74 6.56 7.65 -3.13
C TRP A 74 7.77 8.31 -3.81
N ARG A 75 8.03 9.60 -3.55
CA ARG A 75 9.20 10.28 -4.10
C ARG A 75 10.52 9.63 -3.65
N GLU A 76 10.59 9.16 -2.42
CA GLU A 76 11.79 8.48 -1.92
C GLU A 76 12.01 7.12 -2.57
N VAL A 77 10.94 6.35 -2.78
CA VAL A 77 10.98 5.12 -3.59
C VAL A 77 11.51 5.41 -4.99
N GLN A 78 11.00 6.43 -5.68
CA GLN A 78 11.44 6.80 -7.02
C GLN A 78 12.91 7.25 -7.08
N LYS A 79 13.37 8.05 -6.09
CA LYS A 79 14.78 8.48 -6.00
C LYS A 79 15.75 7.31 -5.87
N ASN A 80 15.28 6.17 -5.36
CA ASN A 80 16.07 4.94 -5.21
C ASN A 80 15.90 3.98 -6.39
N GLY A 81 15.30 4.43 -7.51
CA GLY A 81 15.20 3.67 -8.75
C GLY A 81 14.11 2.61 -8.77
N TYR A 82 13.16 2.66 -7.82
CA TYR A 82 12.02 1.74 -7.80
C TYR A 82 10.82 2.33 -8.56
N ASP A 83 10.23 1.53 -9.45
CA ASP A 83 9.04 1.92 -10.22
C ASP A 83 7.72 1.51 -9.59
N TRP A 84 7.75 0.71 -8.54
CA TRP A 84 6.59 0.20 -7.84
C TRP A 84 6.85 0.15 -6.34
N ALA A 85 5.80 0.30 -5.54
CA ALA A 85 5.85 0.12 -4.09
C ALA A 85 4.56 -0.47 -3.53
N LEU A 86 4.70 -1.23 -2.44
CA LEU A 86 3.60 -1.61 -1.56
C LEU A 86 3.29 -0.47 -0.60
N PHE A 87 2.10 0.12 -0.70
CA PHE A 87 1.60 1.10 0.25
C PHE A 87 0.85 0.38 1.36
N LEU A 88 1.18 0.72 2.60
CA LEU A 88 0.59 0.11 3.78
C LEU A 88 0.50 1.13 4.93
N GLU A 89 -0.64 1.14 5.62
CA GLU A 89 -0.78 1.79 6.93
C GLU A 89 -0.25 0.86 8.03
N ASP A 90 0.00 1.42 9.22
CA ASP A 90 0.60 0.70 10.33
C ASP A 90 -0.34 -0.31 11.03
N ASP A 91 -1.56 -0.51 10.53
CA ASP A 91 -2.60 -1.37 11.10
C ASP A 91 -3.09 -2.49 10.15
N TRP A 92 -2.20 -3.00 9.30
CA TRP A 92 -2.44 -4.15 8.44
C TRP A 92 -1.46 -5.29 8.69
N GLU A 93 -1.98 -6.43 9.13
CA GLU A 93 -1.20 -7.64 9.42
C GLU A 93 -1.25 -8.62 8.25
N LEU A 94 -0.09 -9.03 7.72
CA LEU A 94 0.01 -10.08 6.70
C LEU A 94 0.03 -11.46 7.39
N CYS A 95 -1.08 -12.18 7.32
CA CYS A 95 -1.31 -13.42 8.09
C CYS A 95 -0.85 -14.70 7.35
N GLU A 96 -0.60 -14.62 6.04
CA GLU A 96 -0.16 -15.75 5.24
C GLU A 96 1.04 -15.40 4.35
N PRO A 97 1.89 -16.38 3.99
CA PRO A 97 2.98 -16.17 3.05
C PRO A 97 2.52 -15.55 1.73
N LEU A 98 3.18 -14.46 1.32
CA LEU A 98 2.93 -13.76 0.07
C LEU A 98 4.26 -13.53 -0.66
N ASP A 99 4.43 -14.19 -1.80
CA ASP A 99 5.59 -13.95 -2.68
C ASP A 99 5.23 -12.92 -3.76
N LEU A 100 5.76 -11.70 -3.66
CA LEU A 100 5.55 -10.62 -4.62
C LEU A 100 6.21 -10.86 -5.98
N SER A 101 6.95 -11.96 -6.20
CA SER A 101 7.48 -12.31 -7.52
C SER A 101 6.39 -12.41 -8.59
N PHE A 102 5.15 -12.76 -8.21
CA PHE A 102 4.00 -12.77 -9.15
C PHE A 102 3.72 -11.39 -9.74
N ALA A 103 4.05 -10.31 -9.04
CA ALA A 103 3.83 -8.95 -9.53
C ALA A 103 4.83 -8.59 -10.63
N GLY A 104 5.97 -9.28 -10.75
CA GLY A 104 7.01 -8.98 -11.73
C GLY A 104 6.49 -8.92 -13.17
N THR A 105 5.64 -9.89 -13.57
CA THR A 105 5.08 -9.89 -14.92
C THR A 105 3.98 -8.85 -15.10
N LEU A 106 3.23 -8.52 -14.05
CA LEU A 106 2.23 -7.44 -14.09
C LEU A 106 2.90 -6.06 -14.19
N MET A 107 4.06 -5.91 -13.55
CA MET A 107 4.85 -4.68 -13.57
C MET A 107 5.44 -4.38 -14.95
N SER A 108 5.65 -5.40 -15.80
CA SER A 108 6.13 -5.21 -17.18
C SER A 108 5.01 -4.86 -18.16
N ARG A 109 3.75 -5.03 -17.78
CA ARG A 109 2.61 -4.68 -18.63
C ARG A 109 2.40 -3.17 -18.70
N SER A 110 2.01 -2.69 -19.88
CA SER A 110 1.73 -1.26 -20.11
C SER A 110 0.32 -0.83 -19.70
N ASP A 111 -0.60 -1.80 -19.53
CA ASP A 111 -2.01 -1.56 -19.25
C ASP A 111 -2.37 -1.61 -17.76
N VAL A 112 -1.50 -2.14 -16.89
CA VAL A 112 -1.74 -2.22 -15.44
C VAL A 112 -1.07 -1.06 -14.70
N SER A 113 -1.76 -0.47 -13.73
CA SER A 113 -1.20 0.60 -12.88
C SER A 113 -1.17 0.27 -11.39
N MET A 114 -2.00 -0.68 -10.96
CA MET A 114 -2.19 -1.00 -9.54
C MET A 114 -2.62 -2.44 -9.33
N LEU A 115 -2.11 -3.06 -8.28
CA LEU A 115 -2.60 -4.34 -7.76
C LEU A 115 -3.14 -4.12 -6.35
N ARG A 116 -4.42 -4.43 -6.15
CA ARG A 116 -5.03 -4.44 -4.80
C ARG A 116 -4.70 -5.75 -4.11
N LEU A 117 -4.31 -5.66 -2.84
CA LEU A 117 -3.96 -6.82 -2.02
C LEU A 117 -4.85 -6.95 -0.77
N GLY A 118 -5.55 -5.89 -0.37
CA GLY A 118 -6.54 -5.97 0.70
C GLY A 118 -7.93 -6.38 0.22
N HIS A 119 -8.93 -6.20 1.09
CA HIS A 119 -10.31 -6.58 0.83
C HIS A 119 -10.93 -5.78 -0.33
N LEU A 120 -11.83 -6.41 -1.07
CA LEU A 120 -12.70 -5.73 -2.01
C LEU A 120 -13.89 -5.10 -1.28
N PRO A 121 -14.23 -3.83 -1.54
CA PRO A 121 -15.45 -3.22 -1.05
C PRO A 121 -16.70 -3.97 -1.53
N VAL A 122 -17.74 -3.99 -0.69
CA VAL A 122 -19.04 -4.57 -1.07
C VAL A 122 -19.57 -3.86 -2.31
N GLY A 123 -20.02 -4.65 -3.30
CA GLY A 123 -20.53 -4.13 -4.57
C GLY A 123 -19.46 -3.85 -5.63
N GLN A 124 -18.17 -4.03 -5.31
CA GLN A 124 -17.11 -3.93 -6.31
C GLN A 124 -17.31 -4.96 -7.42
N ALA A 125 -17.51 -4.48 -8.65
CA ALA A 125 -17.62 -5.31 -9.84
C ALA A 125 -16.29 -5.38 -10.60
N GLY A 126 -16.16 -6.42 -11.42
CA GLY A 126 -15.03 -6.65 -12.30
C GLY A 126 -15.23 -7.88 -13.18
N GLU A 127 -14.26 -8.14 -14.06
CA GLU A 127 -14.21 -9.32 -14.91
C GLU A 127 -13.01 -10.20 -14.57
N ALA A 128 -13.20 -11.53 -14.65
CA ALA A 128 -12.11 -12.46 -14.45
C ALA A 128 -11.21 -12.49 -15.69
N VAL A 129 -9.92 -12.27 -15.50
CA VAL A 129 -8.90 -12.29 -16.57
C VAL A 129 -7.75 -13.22 -16.20
N GLY A 130 -7.28 -13.97 -17.19
CA GLY A 130 -6.08 -14.81 -17.06
C GLY A 130 -4.84 -14.05 -17.53
N ILE A 131 -3.83 -13.93 -16.68
CA ILE A 131 -2.54 -13.29 -17.00
C ILE A 131 -1.43 -14.20 -16.48
N ASP A 132 -0.54 -14.65 -17.36
CA ASP A 132 0.62 -15.48 -17.04
C ASP A 132 0.30 -16.72 -16.19
N GLY A 133 -0.78 -17.42 -16.56
CA GLY A 133 -1.23 -18.63 -15.86
C GLY A 133 -1.88 -18.38 -14.50
N ARG A 134 -2.17 -17.13 -14.13
CA ARG A 134 -2.88 -16.74 -12.91
C ARG A 134 -4.17 -16.01 -13.24
N MET A 135 -5.14 -16.13 -12.34
CA MET A 135 -6.43 -15.46 -12.47
C MET A 135 -6.47 -14.20 -11.62
N TYR A 136 -7.01 -13.13 -12.20
CA TYR A 136 -7.22 -11.84 -11.57
C TYR A 136 -8.65 -11.38 -11.80
N LEU A 137 -9.14 -10.53 -10.91
CA LEU A 137 -10.32 -9.72 -11.15
C LEU A 137 -9.84 -8.35 -11.65
N ARG A 138 -10.12 -8.02 -12.91
CA ARG A 138 -9.97 -6.66 -13.44
C ARG A 138 -11.16 -5.84 -12.98
N LEU A 139 -10.91 -4.82 -12.18
CA LEU A 139 -11.98 -4.01 -11.58
C LEU A 139 -12.57 -3.04 -12.59
N PHE A 140 -13.89 -2.84 -12.53
CA PHE A 140 -14.56 -1.86 -13.39
C PHE A 140 -14.47 -0.44 -12.82
N PRO A 141 -14.26 0.58 -13.68
CA PRO A 141 -14.11 1.98 -13.26
C PRO A 141 -15.30 2.51 -12.44
N ASN A 142 -16.51 2.26 -12.91
CA ASN A 142 -17.72 2.87 -12.36
C ASN A 142 -18.02 2.37 -10.94
N ASP A 143 -17.64 1.13 -10.66
CA ASP A 143 -17.85 0.47 -9.36
C ASP A 143 -16.58 0.43 -8.51
N TYR A 144 -15.48 1.00 -9.01
CA TYR A 144 -14.24 1.09 -8.27
C TYR A 144 -14.45 1.91 -7.00
N VAL A 145 -13.93 1.45 -5.87
CA VAL A 145 -13.90 2.26 -4.64
C VAL A 145 -12.50 2.24 -4.11
N PHE A 146 -11.76 3.34 -4.24
CA PHE A 146 -10.44 3.52 -3.67
C PHE A 146 -10.50 3.43 -2.13
N SER A 147 -9.46 2.84 -1.53
CA SER A 147 -9.30 2.72 -0.08
C SER A 147 -7.82 2.58 0.26
N GLY A 148 -7.46 2.89 1.52
CA GLY A 148 -6.13 2.70 2.10
C GLY A 148 -5.70 1.24 2.28
N ASN A 149 -6.53 0.28 1.87
CA ASN A 149 -6.21 -1.16 1.89
C ASN A 149 -4.87 -1.43 1.19
N PRO A 150 -4.12 -2.47 1.61
CA PRO A 150 -2.82 -2.83 1.03
C PRO A 150 -2.86 -2.87 -0.49
N HIS A 151 -1.90 -2.19 -1.12
CA HIS A 151 -1.85 -2.12 -2.58
C HIS A 151 -0.45 -1.88 -3.14
N LEU A 152 -0.16 -2.48 -4.28
CA LEU A 152 0.98 -2.15 -5.12
C LEU A 152 0.60 -1.05 -6.10
N LYS A 153 1.39 0.01 -6.18
CA LYS A 153 1.24 1.08 -7.16
C LYS A 153 2.53 1.32 -7.92
N GLY A 154 2.40 1.48 -9.22
CA GLY A 154 3.50 1.86 -10.10
C GLY A 154 3.61 3.36 -10.32
N THR A 155 4.73 3.80 -10.88
CA THR A 155 4.93 5.18 -11.39
C THR A 155 3.78 5.64 -12.29
N ARG A 156 3.26 4.74 -13.12
CA ARG A 156 2.14 5.01 -14.01
C ARG A 156 0.87 5.43 -13.27
N PHE A 157 0.59 4.85 -12.10
CA PHE A 157 -0.58 5.23 -11.29
C PHE A 157 -0.52 6.72 -10.95
N PHE A 158 0.61 7.18 -10.42
CA PHE A 158 0.78 8.58 -10.02
C PHE A 158 0.89 9.55 -11.20
N ASN A 159 1.44 9.10 -12.33
CA ASN A 159 1.51 9.90 -13.54
C ASN A 159 0.13 10.16 -14.17
N THR A 160 -0.79 9.22 -14.02
CA THR A 160 -2.14 9.29 -14.61
C THR A 160 -3.16 9.89 -13.67
N TYR A 161 -3.23 9.38 -12.44
CA TYR A 161 -4.27 9.77 -11.48
C TYR A 161 -3.82 10.90 -10.55
N GLY A 162 -2.54 11.26 -10.61
CA GLY A 162 -1.96 12.33 -9.82
C GLY A 162 -1.51 11.89 -8.42
N GLN A 163 -1.02 12.87 -7.68
CA GLN A 163 -0.59 12.72 -6.29
C GLN A 163 -1.76 12.85 -5.32
N TYR A 164 -1.61 12.31 -4.11
CA TYR A 164 -2.60 12.50 -3.06
C TYR A 164 -2.73 13.99 -2.70
N LEU A 165 -3.96 14.48 -2.52
CA LEU A 165 -4.17 15.84 -2.02
C LEU A 165 -3.61 15.99 -0.60
N LYS A 166 -2.98 17.14 -0.35
CA LYS A 166 -2.39 17.48 0.95
C LYS A 166 -3.35 18.33 1.76
N GLY A 167 -3.23 18.28 3.08
CA GLY A 167 -4.05 19.07 4.01
C GLY A 167 -5.44 18.50 4.31
N LEU A 168 -5.80 17.38 3.69
CA LEU A 168 -7.02 16.64 4.01
C LEU A 168 -6.78 15.65 5.16
N ASN A 169 -7.84 15.26 5.87
CA ASN A 169 -7.79 14.11 6.77
C ASN A 169 -7.66 12.81 5.93
N PRO A 170 -7.32 11.66 6.55
CA PRO A 170 -7.10 10.41 5.81
C PRO A 170 -8.29 10.00 4.94
N GLY A 171 -9.51 9.97 5.48
CA GLY A 171 -10.71 9.58 4.73
C GLY A 171 -11.00 10.49 3.53
N ASP A 172 -10.89 11.81 3.72
CA ASP A 172 -11.07 12.77 2.62
C ASP A 172 -9.97 12.66 1.56
N THR A 173 -8.76 12.26 1.96
CA THR A 173 -7.66 12.02 1.02
C THR A 173 -7.96 10.80 0.13
N GLU A 174 -8.50 9.73 0.70
CA GLU A 174 -8.93 8.55 -0.05
C GLU A 174 -10.09 8.88 -0.99
N LEU A 175 -11.11 9.61 -0.52
CA LEU A 175 -12.25 10.03 -1.35
C LEU A 175 -11.83 10.98 -2.49
N ALA A 176 -10.80 11.81 -2.28
CA ALA A 176 -10.23 12.62 -3.33
C ALA A 176 -9.51 11.77 -4.39
N MET A 177 -8.72 10.78 -3.96
CA MET A 177 -8.04 9.84 -4.86
C MET A 177 -9.05 8.98 -5.64
N ASP A 178 -10.10 8.48 -4.98
CA ASP A 178 -11.20 7.75 -5.62
C ASP A 178 -11.80 8.52 -6.80
N ARG A 179 -12.17 9.79 -6.54
CA ARG A 179 -12.72 10.70 -7.55
C ARG A 179 -11.74 10.93 -8.70
N GLY A 180 -10.46 11.12 -8.39
CA GLY A 180 -9.42 11.29 -9.42
C GLY A 180 -9.26 10.06 -10.31
N VAL A 181 -9.23 8.87 -9.72
CA VAL A 181 -9.15 7.60 -10.45
C VAL A 181 -10.38 7.41 -11.34
N LYS A 182 -11.60 7.62 -10.82
CA LYS A 182 -12.85 7.50 -11.59
C LYS A 182 -12.95 8.48 -12.75
N ALA A 183 -12.46 9.70 -12.57
CA ALA A 183 -12.56 10.75 -13.58
C ALA A 183 -11.71 10.46 -14.83
N VAL A 184 -10.60 9.72 -14.68
CA VAL A 184 -9.60 9.52 -15.77
C VAL A 184 -9.45 8.06 -16.16
N TYR A 185 -9.91 7.11 -15.34
CA TYR A 185 -9.68 5.66 -15.41
C TYR A 185 -9.12 5.16 -16.75
N GLN A 186 -7.80 5.03 -16.81
CA GLN A 186 -7.07 4.75 -18.05
C GLN A 186 -6.38 3.38 -18.03
N TYR A 187 -5.99 2.92 -16.85
CA TYR A 187 -5.20 1.72 -16.65
C TYR A 187 -5.89 0.75 -15.71
N ASP A 188 -5.70 -0.54 -15.99
CA ASP A 188 -6.25 -1.63 -15.21
C ASP A 188 -5.79 -1.55 -13.75
N ILE A 189 -6.76 -1.77 -12.88
CA ILE A 189 -6.58 -2.08 -11.47
C ILE A 189 -7.01 -3.53 -11.29
N LEU A 190 -6.07 -4.38 -10.87
CA LEU A 190 -6.31 -5.81 -10.73
C LEU A 190 -6.33 -6.21 -9.27
N TRP A 191 -7.10 -7.25 -8.97
CA TRP A 191 -7.12 -7.93 -7.69
C TRP A 191 -6.83 -9.42 -7.90
N PRO A 192 -5.73 -9.98 -7.35
CA PRO A 192 -5.40 -11.38 -7.58
C PRO A 192 -6.43 -12.32 -6.94
N LEU A 193 -7.00 -13.27 -7.70
CA LEU A 193 -8.06 -14.13 -7.14
C LEU A 193 -7.52 -15.12 -6.10
N PHE A 194 -6.25 -15.50 -6.17
CA PHE A 194 -5.61 -16.44 -5.24
C PHE A 194 -5.34 -15.86 -3.84
N ILE A 195 -5.55 -14.55 -3.63
CA ILE A 195 -5.52 -13.93 -2.29
C ILE A 195 -6.92 -13.75 -1.70
N GLY A 196 -7.95 -13.84 -2.54
CA GLY A 196 -9.31 -13.44 -2.21
C GLY A 196 -10.05 -14.41 -1.30
N ASP A 197 -9.66 -15.68 -1.31
CA ASP A 197 -10.19 -16.74 -0.46
C ASP A 197 -9.57 -16.74 0.95
N ARG A 198 -8.42 -16.08 1.12
CA ARG A 198 -7.56 -16.23 2.31
C ARG A 198 -7.55 -15.04 3.24
N PHE A 199 -8.06 -13.88 2.81
CA PHE A 199 -7.98 -12.63 3.59
C PHE A 199 -6.57 -12.38 4.14
N ILE A 200 -5.55 -12.53 3.29
CA ILE A 200 -4.14 -12.58 3.71
C ILE A 200 -3.69 -11.34 4.47
N PHE A 201 -4.35 -10.19 4.26
CA PHE A 201 -4.14 -8.97 5.02
C PHE A 201 -5.34 -8.71 5.94
N GLN A 202 -5.11 -8.72 7.25
CA GLN A 202 -6.13 -8.39 8.24
C GLN A 202 -5.95 -6.95 8.74
N HIS A 203 -7.06 -6.20 8.78
CA HIS A 203 -7.07 -4.87 9.39
C HIS A 203 -7.18 -5.00 10.91
N ILE A 204 -6.16 -4.57 11.63
CA ILE A 204 -6.06 -4.69 13.10
C ILE A 204 -6.36 -3.36 13.81
N GLY A 205 -6.63 -2.29 13.07
CA GLY A 205 -6.90 -0.95 13.62
C GLY A 205 -8.18 -0.83 14.45
N THR A 206 -9.06 -1.84 14.40
CA THR A 206 -10.28 -1.93 15.23
C THR A 206 -10.08 -2.71 16.53
N GLU A 207 -8.95 -3.39 16.70
CA GLU A 207 -8.62 -4.10 17.95
C GLU A 207 -8.24 -3.10 19.04
N LYS A 208 -8.44 -3.41 20.33
CA LYS A 208 -7.93 -2.54 21.40
C LYS A 208 -6.41 -2.66 21.51
N SER A 209 -5.65 -1.58 21.27
CA SER A 209 -4.24 -1.48 21.67
C SER A 209 -4.13 -1.03 23.13
N TYR A 210 -3.32 -1.71 23.94
CA TYR A 210 -3.14 -1.43 25.37
C TYR A 210 -1.89 -0.60 25.67
#